data_AF-A0A1I0A9Z0-F1
#
_entry.id   AF-A0A1I0A9Z0-F1
#
_cell.length_a   1.000
_cell.length_b   1.000
_cell.length_c   1.000
_cell.angle_alpha   90.00
_cell.angle_beta   90.00
_cell.angle_gamma   90.00
#
_symmetry.space_group_name_H-M   'P 1'
#
loop_
_entity.id
_entity.type
_entity.pdbx_description
1 polymer ?
#
loop_
_entity_poly.entity_id
_entity_poly.type
_entity_poly.pdbx_seq_one_letter_code
_entity_poly.pdbx_strand_id
1 'polypeptide(L)'
;MQTQTIQPTNETVYTVSKLNQTVRLALEQTATRVLIVGEISNFSAPSSGHWYFTLKDNTAQVKAAMFRGNNRLVNFSPQNGMQVMVRATVTLYEPRGDYQIIVEKIKPAGEGLLQQQFDALKAKLAEEGLFANHLKKILPKPAKKLGIITSPTGAALQDILQVLKRRDPQLPVIIYPSQVQGEPAVKQLIQMIEIANKRMECDVLILARGGGSLEDLWCFNNEALARAIFASKIPIISGVGHETDVTIADFVADVRAPTPSAAAELVSRNQQEMLESCRKLEQRLEFSMDYYLSVQNQNYAKLNHRLNLQHPELQIARKLLKLNELISKLGQLQTNAIAKQVKQLALQAEKLKSHNPYTISVDRLAKVTKRLEFLNPILKFRPIETSITTAMSKLTRLMNDKIKSNQFRLSNIDKALYPTQNQIISYKQGQLSNIIQKFNNVNLVQPNYSKLGLLNQKLYQFSPQASIQSHYQQLLALSNRKNQSIKVRIETSKLEMRACVGQLDALSPLKSLERGFAVALTNKQERIKSKQQVLQGDIIQTRVSDGKITSQVLRVDDL
;
A
#
# COMPACT_ATOMS: atom_id res chain seq x y z
N MET A 1 -29.67 64.08 117.61
CA MET A 1 -28.95 62.85 117.99
C MET A 1 -29.60 61.68 117.29
N GLN A 2 -28.90 61.05 116.33
CA GLN A 2 -28.76 59.60 116.23
C GLN A 2 -27.87 59.29 115.01
N THR A 3 -26.64 58.96 115.37
CA THR A 3 -25.57 58.24 114.67
C THR A 3 -25.98 57.41 113.45
N GLN A 4 -25.41 57.76 112.30
CA GLN A 4 -25.30 56.88 111.13
C GLN A 4 -24.25 55.80 111.39
N THR A 5 -24.67 54.55 111.37
CA THR A 5 -23.80 53.37 111.30
C THR A 5 -23.31 53.19 109.87
N ILE A 6 -22.02 53.41 109.65
CA ILE A 6 -21.34 53.13 108.37
C ILE A 6 -21.20 51.60 108.27
N GLN A 7 -21.84 51.00 107.26
CA GLN A 7 -21.61 49.61 106.89
C GLN A 7 -20.24 49.47 106.21
N PRO A 8 -19.44 48.42 106.50
CA PRO A 8 -18.20 48.17 105.78
C PRO A 8 -18.54 47.66 104.37
N THR A 9 -18.17 48.42 103.35
CA THR A 9 -18.17 47.95 101.97
C THR A 9 -17.12 46.83 101.85
N ASN A 10 -17.56 45.61 101.59
CA ASN A 10 -16.69 44.48 101.21
C ASN A 10 -16.14 44.71 99.79
N GLU A 11 -15.28 45.71 99.62
CA GLU A 11 -14.51 45.89 98.39
C GLU A 11 -13.35 44.89 98.40
N THR A 12 -13.45 43.86 97.57
CA THR A 12 -12.35 42.91 97.34
C THR A 12 -11.22 43.63 96.61
N VAL A 13 -10.17 43.98 97.35
CA VAL A 13 -8.96 44.59 96.78
C VAL A 13 -8.12 43.52 96.09
N TYR A 14 -7.96 43.63 94.77
CA TYR A 14 -7.09 42.75 93.99
C TYR A 14 -5.70 43.36 93.81
N THR A 15 -4.65 42.54 93.93
CA THR A 15 -3.34 42.90 93.36
C THR A 15 -3.39 42.74 91.85
N VAL A 16 -2.56 43.50 91.11
CA VAL A 16 -2.51 43.43 89.64
C VAL A 16 -2.28 42.00 89.14
N SER A 17 -1.38 41.25 89.79
CA SER A 17 -1.12 39.85 89.46
C SER A 17 -2.34 38.96 89.74
N LYS A 18 -3.06 39.19 90.85
CA LYS A 18 -4.26 38.42 91.18
C LYS A 18 -5.40 38.71 90.21
N LEU A 19 -5.57 39.97 89.80
CA LEU A 19 -6.54 40.39 88.81
C LEU A 19 -6.28 39.70 87.45
N ASN A 20 -5.04 39.78 86.95
CA ASN A 20 -4.67 39.14 85.68
C ASN A 20 -4.88 37.62 85.72
N GLN A 21 -4.53 36.98 86.85
CA GLN A 21 -4.76 35.53 87.03
C GLN A 21 -6.26 35.19 87.00
N THR A 22 -7.11 35.97 87.67
CA THR A 22 -8.56 35.76 87.66
C THR A 22 -9.17 35.95 86.27
N VAL A 23 -8.75 36.98 85.54
CA VAL A 23 -9.22 37.24 84.17
C VAL A 23 -8.78 36.12 83.21
N ARG A 24 -7.53 35.67 83.31
CA ARG A 24 -7.04 34.53 82.51
C ARG A 24 -7.87 33.27 82.76
N LEU A 25 -8.11 32.92 84.03
CA LEU A 25 -8.91 31.75 84.39
C LEU A 25 -10.35 31.86 83.88
N ALA A 26 -10.95 33.05 83.95
CA ALA A 26 -12.29 33.29 83.41
C ALA A 26 -12.34 33.07 81.89
N LEU A 27 -11.35 33.60 81.14
CA LEU A 27 -11.25 33.43 79.68
C LEU A 27 -11.00 31.96 79.28
N GLU A 28 -10.12 31.26 79.99
CA GLU A 28 -9.81 29.86 79.72
C GLU A 28 -10.98 28.92 80.06
N GLN A 29 -11.84 29.28 81.04
CA GLN A 29 -13.04 28.52 81.38
C GLN A 29 -14.19 28.68 80.37
N THR A 30 -14.34 29.85 79.75
CA THR A 30 -15.44 30.12 78.80
C THR A 30 -15.11 29.77 77.35
N ALA A 31 -13.85 29.85 76.93
CA ALA A 31 -13.46 29.69 75.53
C ALA A 31 -12.57 28.46 75.31
N THR A 32 -13.19 27.29 75.14
CA THR A 32 -12.46 26.00 75.10
C THR A 32 -11.63 25.77 73.85
N ARG A 33 -11.96 26.41 72.70
CA ARG A 33 -11.21 26.45 71.42
C ARG A 33 -12.03 27.20 70.36
N VAL A 34 -11.39 28.08 69.59
CA VAL A 34 -12.04 28.87 68.54
C VAL A 34 -11.35 28.70 67.18
N LEU A 35 -12.12 28.82 66.11
CA LEU A 35 -11.64 28.92 64.73
C LEU A 35 -11.79 30.36 64.28
N ILE A 36 -10.69 30.99 63.89
CA ILE A 36 -10.65 32.40 63.51
C ILE A 36 -10.05 32.52 62.11
N VAL A 37 -10.68 33.31 61.25
CA VAL A 37 -10.16 33.68 59.94
C VAL A 37 -9.70 35.14 60.01
N GLY A 38 -8.49 35.42 59.53
CA GLY A 38 -7.98 36.79 59.46
C GLY A 38 -6.69 36.88 58.67
N GLU A 39 -6.24 38.10 58.45
CA GLU A 39 -4.98 38.40 57.77
C GLU A 39 -3.84 38.46 58.79
N ILE A 40 -2.70 37.86 58.45
CA ILE A 40 -1.47 37.97 59.25
C ILE A 40 -0.87 39.36 59.07
N SER A 41 -0.54 40.00 60.19
CA SER A 41 0.26 41.23 60.25
C SER A 41 1.32 41.12 61.33
N ASN A 42 2.39 41.91 61.23
CA ASN A 42 3.48 41.96 62.21
C ASN A 42 4.08 40.59 62.57
N PHE A 43 4.24 39.70 61.58
CA PHE A 43 4.83 38.38 61.76
C PHE A 43 6.31 38.47 62.18
N SER A 44 6.67 37.72 63.22
CA SER A 44 8.02 37.61 63.76
C SER A 44 8.34 36.16 64.14
N ALA A 45 9.52 35.70 63.75
CA ALA A 45 10.07 34.38 64.10
C ALA A 45 11.46 34.52 64.74
N PRO A 46 11.55 34.82 66.06
CA PRO A 46 12.81 34.93 66.78
C PRO A 46 13.57 33.60 66.91
N SER A 47 14.83 33.66 67.35
CA SER A 47 15.72 32.49 67.53
C SER A 47 15.22 31.43 68.52
N SER A 48 14.24 31.76 69.38
CA SER A 48 13.53 30.81 70.25
C SER A 48 12.69 29.79 69.48
N GLY A 49 12.38 30.08 68.21
CA GLY A 49 11.61 29.21 67.33
C GLY A 49 10.10 29.25 67.57
N HIS A 50 9.60 30.22 68.35
CA HIS A 50 8.16 30.54 68.44
C HIS A 50 7.79 31.58 67.38
N TRP A 51 6.57 31.52 66.87
CA TRP A 51 6.04 32.54 65.96
C TRP A 51 5.11 33.47 66.72
N TYR A 52 5.27 34.76 66.49
CA TYR A 52 4.38 35.80 67.01
C TYR A 52 3.86 36.60 65.83
N PHE A 53 2.55 36.84 65.80
CA PHE A 53 1.92 37.65 64.76
C PHE A 53 0.63 38.26 65.29
N THR A 54 0.06 39.20 64.56
CA THR A 54 -1.26 39.76 64.84
C THR A 54 -2.22 39.29 63.76
N LEU A 55 -3.34 38.71 64.18
CA LEU A 55 -4.43 38.34 63.29
C LEU A 55 -5.43 39.49 63.26
N LYS A 56 -5.69 40.05 62.08
CA LYS A 56 -6.61 41.18 61.90
C LYS A 56 -7.74 40.85 60.93
N ASP A 57 -8.88 41.50 61.14
CA ASP A 57 -9.95 41.64 60.16
C ASP A 57 -10.15 43.13 59.82
N ASN A 58 -11.27 43.49 59.17
CA ASN A 58 -11.55 44.88 58.78
C ASN A 58 -11.85 45.81 59.96
N THR A 59 -12.15 45.27 61.15
CA THR A 59 -12.70 45.99 62.31
C THR A 59 -11.88 45.83 63.58
N ALA A 60 -11.15 44.73 63.74
CA ALA A 60 -10.49 44.32 64.96
C ALA A 60 -9.18 43.58 64.69
N GLN A 61 -8.33 43.49 65.73
CA GLN A 61 -7.08 42.74 65.69
C GLN A 61 -6.80 42.04 67.02
N VAL A 62 -6.10 40.92 66.97
CA VAL A 62 -5.71 40.13 68.15
C VAL A 62 -4.29 39.61 68.03
N LYS A 63 -3.51 39.70 69.11
CA LYS A 63 -2.16 39.13 69.17
C LYS A 63 -2.22 37.62 69.21
N ALA A 64 -1.39 36.97 68.42
CA ALA A 64 -1.31 35.52 68.29
C ALA A 64 0.12 35.02 68.55
N ALA A 65 0.22 33.89 69.25
CA ALA A 65 1.48 33.18 69.48
C ALA A 65 1.34 31.71 69.07
N MET A 66 2.35 31.17 68.39
CA MET A 66 2.42 29.77 68.00
C MET A 66 3.74 29.16 68.49
N PHE A 67 3.65 28.16 69.35
CA PHE A 67 4.83 27.52 69.93
C PHE A 67 5.57 26.61 68.94
N ARG A 68 6.85 26.35 69.24
CA ARG A 68 7.79 25.61 68.37
C ARG A 68 7.34 24.18 68.09
N GLY A 69 6.61 23.57 69.01
CA GLY A 69 6.05 22.23 68.80
C GLY A 69 4.99 22.23 67.70
N ASN A 70 4.14 23.27 67.66
CA ASN A 70 3.01 23.35 66.75
C ASN A 70 3.42 23.87 65.37
N ASN A 71 4.36 24.83 65.30
CA ASN A 71 4.76 25.41 64.01
C ASN A 71 5.55 24.44 63.11
N ARG A 72 6.17 23.38 63.68
CA ARG A 72 6.81 22.30 62.91
C ARG A 72 5.85 21.51 62.02
N LEU A 73 4.56 21.54 62.33
CA LEU A 73 3.51 20.83 61.57
C LEU A 73 2.96 21.68 60.42
N VAL A 74 3.47 22.89 60.22
CA VAL A 74 2.99 23.83 59.21
C VAL A 74 3.85 23.69 57.96
N ASN A 75 3.22 23.28 56.87
CA ASN A 75 3.91 22.99 55.60
C ASN A 75 4.10 24.23 54.70
N PHE A 76 3.86 25.44 55.23
CA PHE A 76 4.01 26.70 54.50
C PHE A 76 4.63 27.77 55.40
N SER A 77 5.22 28.80 54.79
CA SER A 77 5.82 29.92 55.50
C SER A 77 4.79 31.06 55.63
N PRO A 78 4.33 31.41 56.84
CA PRO A 78 3.39 32.51 57.02
C PRO A 78 4.05 33.85 56.66
N GLN A 79 3.35 34.69 55.91
CA GLN A 79 3.81 36.03 55.52
C GLN A 79 2.80 37.09 55.93
N ASN A 80 3.26 38.33 56.15
CA ASN A 80 2.37 39.47 56.34
C ASN A 80 1.49 39.65 55.09
N GLY A 81 0.20 39.95 55.28
CA GLY A 81 -0.78 40.02 54.20
C GLY A 81 -1.49 38.69 53.90
N MET A 82 -1.01 37.57 54.44
CA MET A 82 -1.60 36.26 54.16
C MET A 82 -2.88 36.03 54.95
N GLN A 83 -3.95 35.65 54.27
CA GLN A 83 -5.21 35.26 54.93
C GLN A 83 -5.12 33.81 55.43
N VAL A 84 -5.35 33.61 56.72
CA VAL A 84 -5.19 32.32 57.39
C VAL A 84 -6.38 31.99 58.28
N MET A 85 -6.66 30.69 58.37
CA MET A 85 -7.59 30.11 59.32
C MET A 85 -6.79 29.47 60.44
N VAL A 86 -6.96 29.96 61.65
CA VAL A 86 -6.29 29.44 62.84
C VAL A 86 -7.28 28.75 63.76
N ARG A 87 -6.89 27.59 64.29
CA ARG A 87 -7.50 27.00 65.49
C ARG A 87 -6.68 27.44 66.68
N ALA A 88 -7.30 28.17 67.61
CA ALA A 88 -6.59 28.79 68.71
C ALA A 88 -7.39 28.73 70.02
N THR A 89 -6.66 28.87 71.12
CA THR A 89 -7.22 29.00 72.47
C THR A 89 -7.03 30.43 72.95
N VAL A 90 -8.08 31.00 73.51
CA VAL A 90 -8.07 32.37 74.02
C VAL A 90 -7.43 32.40 75.40
N THR A 91 -6.49 33.31 75.64
CA THR A 91 -5.79 33.45 76.92
C THR A 91 -5.31 34.89 77.15
N LEU A 92 -4.65 35.13 78.28
CA LEU A 92 -4.11 36.43 78.67
C LEU A 92 -2.65 36.29 79.09
N TYR A 93 -1.78 37.16 78.58
CA TYR A 93 -0.36 37.19 78.94
C TYR A 93 -0.17 37.89 80.29
N GLU A 94 -0.13 37.10 81.37
CA GLU A 94 -0.14 37.57 82.77
C GLU A 94 0.86 38.70 83.10
N PRO A 95 2.12 38.69 82.62
CA PRO A 95 3.09 39.72 82.99
C PRO A 95 2.75 41.12 82.48
N ARG A 96 1.95 41.23 81.40
CA ARG A 96 1.56 42.53 80.81
C ARG A 96 0.05 42.76 80.80
N GLY A 97 -0.76 41.75 81.08
CA GLY A 97 -2.21 41.83 80.98
C GLY A 97 -2.74 41.86 79.55
N ASP A 98 -1.92 41.45 78.56
CA ASP A 98 -2.30 41.51 77.15
C ASP A 98 -3.23 40.35 76.77
N TYR A 99 -4.36 40.66 76.16
CA TYR A 99 -5.23 39.66 75.53
C TYR A 99 -4.57 39.04 74.29
N GLN A 100 -4.53 37.71 74.21
CA GLN A 100 -3.89 37.00 73.10
C GLN A 100 -4.54 35.65 72.80
N ILE A 101 -4.22 35.09 71.65
CA ILE A 101 -4.60 33.73 71.24
C ILE A 101 -3.37 32.84 71.06
N ILE A 102 -3.43 31.61 71.57
CA ILE A 102 -2.40 30.59 71.32
C ILE A 102 -2.88 29.71 70.17
N VAL A 103 -2.14 29.75 69.06
CA VAL A 103 -2.48 29.02 67.84
C VAL A 103 -1.99 27.58 67.93
N GLU A 104 -2.93 26.63 67.82
CA GLU A 104 -2.65 25.19 67.77
C GLU A 104 -2.40 24.72 66.34
N LYS A 105 -3.24 25.15 65.39
CA LYS A 105 -3.13 24.83 63.96
C LYS A 105 -3.39 26.07 63.12
N ILE A 106 -2.66 26.21 62.03
CA ILE A 106 -2.83 27.27 61.04
C ILE A 106 -2.92 26.65 59.65
N LYS A 107 -3.88 27.13 58.86
CA LYS A 107 -4.06 26.78 57.45
C LYS A 107 -4.27 28.06 56.64
N PRO A 108 -3.89 28.10 55.36
CA PRO A 108 -4.30 29.20 54.48
C PRO A 108 -5.84 29.26 54.42
N ALA A 109 -6.43 30.44 54.59
CA ALA A 109 -7.89 30.62 54.52
C ALA A 109 -8.40 30.85 53.10
N GLY A 110 -7.53 31.26 52.17
CA GLY A 110 -7.91 31.58 50.79
C GLY A 110 -8.59 30.43 50.05
N GLU A 111 -8.06 29.20 50.19
CA GLU A 111 -8.58 28.03 49.48
C GLU A 111 -10.02 27.65 49.87
N GLY A 112 -10.38 27.77 51.16
CA GLY A 112 -11.69 27.34 51.64
C GLY A 112 -12.84 28.24 51.18
N LEU A 113 -12.63 29.56 51.19
CA LEU A 113 -13.62 30.53 50.71
C LEU A 113 -13.78 30.45 49.18
N LEU A 114 -12.66 30.36 48.46
CA LEU A 114 -12.67 30.18 47.00
C LEU A 114 -13.37 28.87 46.61
N GLN A 115 -13.09 27.77 47.31
CA GLN A 115 -13.77 26.50 47.04
C GLN A 115 -15.30 26.61 47.25
N GLN A 116 -15.75 27.25 48.32
CA GLN A 116 -17.18 27.49 48.56
C GLN A 116 -17.81 28.36 47.47
N GLN A 117 -17.13 29.42 47.03
CA GLN A 117 -17.60 30.27 45.93
C GLN A 117 -17.68 29.50 44.61
N PHE A 118 -16.69 28.64 44.34
CA PHE A 118 -16.67 27.77 43.16
C PHE A 118 -17.86 26.81 43.17
N ASP A 119 -18.08 26.10 44.29
CA ASP A 119 -19.16 25.13 44.41
C ASP A 119 -20.54 25.79 44.30
N ALA A 120 -20.71 26.97 44.90
CA ALA A 120 -21.94 27.77 44.78
C ALA A 120 -22.19 28.24 43.34
N LEU A 121 -21.16 28.75 42.65
CA LEU A 121 -21.28 29.18 41.26
C LEU A 121 -21.54 28.01 40.31
N LYS A 122 -20.88 26.87 40.55
CA LYS A 122 -21.08 25.64 39.79
C LYS A 122 -22.52 25.15 39.91
N ALA A 123 -23.07 25.11 41.12
CA ALA A 123 -24.47 24.72 41.35
C ALA A 123 -25.43 25.66 40.61
N LYS A 124 -25.26 26.98 40.76
CA LYS A 124 -26.09 27.99 40.08
C LYS A 124 -26.10 27.82 38.55
N LEU A 125 -24.93 27.70 37.93
CA LEU A 125 -24.82 27.58 36.47
C LEU A 125 -25.29 26.21 35.95
N ALA A 126 -25.16 25.16 36.76
CA ALA A 126 -25.71 23.83 36.45
C ALA A 126 -27.24 23.85 36.44
N GLU A 127 -27.87 24.49 37.42
CA GLU A 127 -29.33 24.64 37.50
C GLU A 127 -29.90 25.43 36.31
N GLU A 128 -29.17 26.45 35.85
CA GLU A 128 -29.50 27.20 34.63
C GLU A 128 -29.27 26.40 33.33
N GLY A 129 -28.64 25.22 33.39
CA GLY A 129 -28.44 24.33 32.26
C GLY A 129 -27.23 24.66 31.37
N LEU A 130 -26.34 25.57 31.78
CA LEU A 130 -25.18 25.99 30.97
C LEU A 130 -24.17 24.86 30.72
N PHE A 131 -24.23 23.78 31.50
CA PHE A 131 -23.34 22.61 31.34
C PHE A 131 -23.96 21.49 30.49
N ALA A 132 -25.18 21.67 29.98
CA ALA A 132 -25.91 20.60 29.31
C ALA A 132 -25.22 20.17 28.01
N ASN A 133 -24.88 18.88 27.91
CA ASN A 133 -24.13 18.34 26.76
C ASN A 133 -24.82 18.53 25.40
N HIS A 134 -26.15 18.63 25.36
CA HIS A 134 -26.90 18.84 24.11
C HIS A 134 -26.81 20.27 23.56
N LEU A 135 -26.36 21.24 24.37
CA LEU A 135 -26.16 22.63 23.96
C LEU A 135 -24.71 22.88 23.47
N LYS A 136 -23.80 21.92 23.70
CA LYS A 136 -22.40 22.02 23.31
C LYS A 136 -22.23 21.85 21.81
N LYS A 137 -21.42 22.71 21.20
CA LYS A 137 -21.13 22.71 19.77
C LYS A 137 -20.11 21.62 19.44
N ILE A 138 -20.29 20.99 18.28
CA ILE A 138 -19.35 19.98 17.77
C ILE A 138 -18.15 20.69 17.15
N LEU A 139 -16.94 20.23 17.49
CA LEU A 139 -15.72 20.74 16.87
C LEU A 139 -15.66 20.39 15.38
N PRO A 140 -15.31 21.35 14.49
CA PRO A 140 -15.09 21.08 13.08
C PRO A 140 -13.90 20.13 12.90
N LYS A 141 -14.09 19.08 12.10
CA LYS A 141 -13.04 18.11 11.75
C LYS A 141 -12.92 18.00 10.22
N PRO A 142 -11.81 18.44 9.60
CA PRO A 142 -10.68 19.16 10.19
C PRO A 142 -10.99 20.64 10.43
N ALA A 143 -10.40 21.22 11.47
CA ALA A 143 -10.40 22.66 11.66
C ALA A 143 -9.55 23.33 10.55
N LYS A 144 -10.04 24.44 10.03
CA LYS A 144 -9.41 25.22 8.95
C LYS A 144 -8.60 26.39 9.49
N LYS A 145 -8.98 26.98 10.63
CA LYS A 145 -8.26 28.11 11.22
C LYS A 145 -8.52 28.25 12.73
N LEU A 146 -7.46 28.10 13.51
CA LEU A 146 -7.51 28.17 14.96
C LEU A 146 -7.35 29.62 15.47
N GLY A 147 -8.21 30.03 16.40
CA GLY A 147 -7.98 31.20 17.24
C GLY A 147 -7.51 30.80 18.64
N ILE A 148 -6.51 31.49 19.18
CA ILE A 148 -5.97 31.24 20.53
C ILE A 148 -6.14 32.49 21.38
N ILE A 149 -6.83 32.37 22.50
CA ILE A 149 -6.98 33.42 23.51
C ILE A 149 -6.06 33.06 24.68
N THR A 150 -4.94 33.76 24.81
CA THR A 150 -3.95 33.53 25.86
C THR A 150 -3.02 34.74 26.03
N SER A 151 -2.12 34.70 27.01
CA SER A 151 -1.07 35.72 27.18
C SER A 151 -0.07 35.66 26.03
N PRO A 152 0.29 36.79 25.39
CA PRO A 152 1.23 36.82 24.28
C PRO A 152 2.65 36.37 24.68
N THR A 153 3.00 36.44 25.96
CA THR A 153 4.31 36.03 26.50
C THR A 153 4.25 34.74 27.31
N GLY A 154 3.08 34.10 27.43
CA GLY A 154 2.88 32.92 28.26
C GLY A 154 3.42 31.62 27.66
N ALA A 155 3.89 30.70 28.52
CA ALA A 155 4.36 29.37 28.11
C ALA A 155 3.28 28.57 27.35
N ALA A 156 2.01 28.71 27.76
CA ALA A 156 0.88 28.03 27.12
C ALA A 156 0.76 28.29 25.60
N LEU A 157 1.09 29.52 25.16
CA LEU A 157 1.11 29.85 23.73
C LEU A 157 2.21 29.07 23.00
N GLN A 158 3.41 29.01 23.59
CA GLN A 158 4.55 28.29 23.01
C GLN A 158 4.27 26.79 22.94
N ASP A 159 3.67 26.23 23.99
CA ASP A 159 3.29 24.82 24.05
C ASP A 159 2.31 24.46 22.92
N ILE A 160 1.26 25.26 22.74
CA ILE A 160 0.29 25.08 21.65
C ILE A 160 0.99 25.19 20.29
N LEU A 161 1.78 26.24 20.07
CA LEU A 161 2.47 26.46 18.79
C LEU A 161 3.47 25.34 18.47
N GLN A 162 4.15 24.79 19.48
CA GLN A 162 5.09 23.68 19.31
C GLN A 162 4.36 22.39 18.92
N VAL A 163 3.23 22.09 19.55
CA VAL A 163 2.38 20.94 19.18
C VAL A 163 1.85 21.10 17.76
N LEU A 164 1.33 22.27 17.40
CA LEU A 164 0.83 22.54 16.05
C LEU A 164 1.95 22.46 15.01
N LYS A 165 3.13 23.03 15.26
CA LYS A 165 4.27 22.93 14.35
C LYS A 165 4.70 21.48 14.08
N ARG A 166 4.54 20.60 15.07
CA ARG A 166 4.86 19.17 14.96
C ARG A 166 3.75 18.37 14.27
N ARG A 167 2.48 18.60 14.61
CA ARG A 167 1.34 17.76 14.16
C ARG A 167 0.65 18.32 12.91
N ASP A 168 0.45 19.62 12.84
CA ASP A 168 -0.26 20.30 11.75
C ASP A 168 0.29 21.72 11.47
N PRO A 169 1.50 21.83 10.87
CA PRO A 169 2.14 23.12 10.61
C PRO A 169 1.40 23.98 9.58
N GLN A 170 0.43 23.43 8.86
CA GLN A 170 -0.36 24.15 7.87
C GLN A 170 -1.61 24.81 8.45
N LEU A 171 -2.00 24.48 9.69
CA LEU A 171 -3.16 25.10 10.34
C LEU A 171 -2.85 26.58 10.62
N PRO A 172 -3.54 27.53 9.98
CA PRO A 172 -3.32 28.94 10.26
C PRO A 172 -3.85 29.27 11.66
N VAL A 173 -3.08 30.07 12.40
CA VAL A 173 -3.36 30.43 13.79
C VAL A 173 -3.52 31.95 13.90
N ILE A 174 -4.56 32.39 14.63
CA ILE A 174 -4.80 33.78 15.00
C ILE A 174 -4.67 33.90 16.52
N ILE A 175 -3.85 34.83 16.98
CA ILE A 175 -3.65 35.08 18.40
C ILE A 175 -4.51 36.27 18.82
N TYR A 176 -5.37 36.05 19.80
CA TYR A 176 -6.15 37.06 20.50
C TYR A 176 -5.50 37.29 21.87
N PRO A 177 -4.59 38.27 21.99
CA PRO A 177 -3.82 38.45 23.21
C PRO A 177 -4.72 38.93 24.36
N SER A 178 -4.68 38.23 25.49
CA SER A 178 -5.40 38.61 26.71
C SER A 178 -4.55 38.31 27.93
N GLN A 179 -4.69 39.13 28.97
CA GLN A 179 -4.28 38.70 30.30
C GLN A 179 -5.12 37.48 30.71
N VAL A 180 -4.45 36.54 31.35
CA VAL A 180 -5.02 35.26 31.79
C VAL A 180 -4.83 35.08 33.31
N GLN A 181 -4.45 36.13 34.05
CA GLN A 181 -4.38 36.17 35.51
C GLN A 181 -4.74 37.55 36.02
N GLY A 182 -5.20 37.58 37.27
CA GLY A 182 -5.56 38.82 37.95
C GLY A 182 -6.94 39.32 37.58
N GLU A 183 -7.38 40.33 38.31
CA GLU A 183 -8.69 40.97 38.17
C GLU A 183 -9.01 41.50 36.75
N PRO A 184 -8.08 42.15 36.01
CA PRO A 184 -8.38 42.64 34.65
C PRO A 184 -8.55 41.54 33.60
N ALA A 185 -8.12 40.29 33.88
CA ALA A 185 -8.15 39.20 32.91
C ALA A 185 -9.57 38.87 32.45
N VAL A 186 -10.55 38.86 33.37
CA VAL A 186 -11.94 38.49 33.05
C VAL A 186 -12.50 39.37 31.93
N LYS A 187 -12.37 40.70 32.06
CA LYS A 187 -12.88 41.66 31.05
C LYS A 187 -12.17 41.50 29.71
N GLN A 188 -10.85 41.29 29.73
CA GLN A 188 -10.07 41.11 28.50
C GLN A 188 -10.41 39.79 27.78
N LEU A 189 -10.60 38.70 28.52
CA LEU A 189 -10.98 37.40 27.96
C LEU A 189 -12.34 37.48 27.28
N ILE A 190 -13.33 38.10 27.93
CA ILE A 190 -14.67 38.33 27.36
C ILE A 190 -14.55 39.19 26.09
N GLN A 191 -13.80 40.29 26.14
CA GLN A 191 -13.60 41.17 24.99
C GLN A 191 -12.95 40.43 23.80
N MET A 192 -11.98 39.55 24.05
CA MET A 192 -11.34 38.77 22.99
C MET A 192 -12.29 37.72 22.38
N ILE A 193 -13.13 37.08 23.20
CA ILE A 193 -14.19 36.18 22.71
C ILE A 193 -15.17 36.95 21.82
N GLU A 194 -15.60 38.14 22.25
CA GLU A 194 -16.50 38.99 21.48
C GLU A 194 -15.88 39.46 20.16
N ILE A 195 -14.62 39.89 20.17
CA ILE A 195 -13.89 40.27 18.95
C ILE A 195 -13.79 39.10 17.99
N ALA A 196 -13.45 37.90 18.47
CA ALA A 196 -13.37 36.70 17.64
C ALA A 196 -14.72 36.37 17.01
N ASN A 197 -15.80 36.40 17.80
CA ASN A 197 -17.17 36.19 17.32
C ASN A 197 -17.65 37.27 16.35
N LYS A 198 -17.16 38.50 16.46
CA LYS A 198 -17.46 39.58 15.52
C LYS A 198 -16.72 39.42 14.20
N ARG A 199 -15.46 38.97 14.24
CA ARG A 199 -14.63 38.77 13.04
C ARG A 199 -14.95 37.50 12.27
N MET A 200 -15.40 36.44 12.96
CA MET A 200 -15.72 35.14 12.36
C MET A 200 -14.60 34.59 11.46
N GLU A 201 -13.34 34.88 11.80
CA GLU A 201 -12.18 34.54 10.96
C GLU A 201 -11.58 33.15 11.25
N CYS A 202 -11.92 32.58 12.40
CA CYS A 202 -11.51 31.26 12.90
C CYS A 202 -12.74 30.37 13.13
N ASP A 203 -12.56 29.05 13.02
CA ASP A 203 -13.63 28.07 13.20
C ASP A 203 -13.60 27.35 14.56
N VAL A 204 -12.50 27.47 15.31
CA VAL A 204 -12.36 27.01 16.70
C VAL A 204 -11.57 28.03 17.50
N LEU A 205 -11.97 28.23 18.76
CA LEU A 205 -11.21 28.99 19.74
C LEU A 205 -10.62 28.08 20.81
N ILE A 206 -9.38 28.34 21.20
CA ILE A 206 -8.78 27.75 22.41
C ILE A 206 -8.61 28.88 23.43
N LEU A 207 -9.22 28.70 24.60
CA LEU A 207 -8.96 29.49 25.79
C LEU A 207 -7.86 28.77 26.58
N ALA A 208 -6.66 29.34 26.66
CA ALA A 208 -5.50 28.63 27.21
C ALA A 208 -4.74 29.38 28.29
N ARG A 209 -4.36 28.62 29.31
CA ARG A 209 -3.46 29.02 30.38
C ARG A 209 -2.72 27.79 30.89
N GLY A 210 -1.42 27.94 31.16
CA GLY A 210 -0.64 26.90 31.83
C GLY A 210 -1.06 26.69 33.29
N GLY A 211 -0.34 25.83 34.00
CA GLY A 211 -0.54 25.62 35.43
C GLY A 211 -0.31 26.88 36.28
N GLY A 212 -0.85 26.87 37.49
CA GLY A 212 -0.72 27.96 38.45
C GLY A 212 -1.42 27.60 39.77
N SER A 213 -1.33 28.51 40.75
CA SER A 213 -2.12 28.37 41.97
C SER A 213 -3.62 28.51 41.67
N LEU A 214 -4.48 28.06 42.58
CA LEU A 214 -5.94 28.28 42.47
C LEU A 214 -6.29 29.77 42.27
N GLU A 215 -5.52 30.67 42.88
CA GLU A 215 -5.67 32.12 42.78
C GLU A 215 -5.34 32.63 41.36
N ASP A 216 -4.31 32.08 40.73
CA ASP A 216 -3.92 32.43 39.36
C ASP A 216 -4.98 32.01 38.33
N LEU A 217 -5.65 30.88 38.58
CA LEU A 217 -6.69 30.32 37.72
C LEU A 217 -8.09 30.89 38.04
N TRP A 218 -8.23 31.68 39.10
CA TRP A 218 -9.53 32.12 39.60
C TRP A 218 -10.32 32.96 38.59
N CYS A 219 -9.64 33.66 37.68
CA CYS A 219 -10.31 34.43 36.62
C CYS A 219 -11.18 33.57 35.69
N PHE A 220 -10.93 32.25 35.61
CA PHE A 220 -11.75 31.29 34.86
C PHE A 220 -12.98 30.80 35.64
N ASN A 221 -13.09 31.12 36.93
CA ASN A 221 -14.24 30.85 37.80
C ASN A 221 -15.17 32.06 37.93
N ASN A 222 -15.36 32.81 36.85
CA ASN A 222 -16.19 34.00 36.82
C ASN A 222 -17.49 33.78 36.03
N GLU A 223 -18.62 34.23 36.59
CA GLU A 223 -19.94 34.08 35.98
C GLU A 223 -20.06 34.77 34.61
N ALA A 224 -19.52 35.99 34.45
CA ALA A 224 -19.61 36.73 33.20
C ALA A 224 -18.80 36.05 32.08
N LEU A 225 -17.62 35.52 32.42
CA LEU A 225 -16.80 34.76 31.47
C LEU A 225 -17.49 33.44 31.08
N ALA A 226 -18.07 32.72 32.04
CA ALA A 226 -18.86 31.52 31.79
C ALA A 226 -19.98 31.79 30.77
N ARG A 227 -20.78 32.84 30.99
CA ARG A 227 -21.85 33.23 30.06
C ARG A 227 -21.33 33.63 28.69
N ALA A 228 -20.19 34.34 28.62
CA ALA A 228 -19.56 34.70 27.35
C ALA A 228 -19.07 33.47 26.57
N ILE A 229 -18.50 32.46 27.25
CA ILE A 229 -18.09 31.20 26.63
C ILE A 229 -19.31 30.48 26.05
N PHE A 230 -20.37 30.34 26.84
CA PHE A 230 -21.62 29.69 26.42
C PHE A 230 -22.25 30.37 25.20
N ALA A 231 -22.31 31.71 25.22
CA ALA A 231 -22.92 32.51 24.16
C ALA A 231 -22.06 32.63 22.88
N SER A 232 -20.82 32.14 22.90
CA SER A 232 -19.93 32.20 21.74
C SER A 232 -20.54 31.49 20.52
N LYS A 233 -20.41 32.09 19.33
CA LYS A 233 -20.84 31.46 18.06
C LYS A 233 -19.81 30.45 17.56
N ILE A 234 -18.54 30.73 17.82
CA ILE A 234 -17.41 29.86 17.49
C ILE A 234 -17.22 28.85 18.64
N PRO A 235 -17.06 27.54 18.35
CA PRO A 235 -16.85 26.56 19.40
C PRO A 235 -15.56 26.82 20.18
N ILE A 236 -15.63 26.72 21.51
CA ILE A 236 -14.53 27.01 22.43
C ILE A 236 -14.03 25.73 23.10
N ILE A 237 -12.72 25.54 23.07
CA ILE A 237 -12.00 24.53 23.84
C ILE A 237 -11.34 25.22 25.03
N SER A 238 -11.60 24.72 26.23
CA SER A 238 -10.86 25.14 27.42
C SER A 238 -9.61 24.28 27.59
N GLY A 239 -8.44 24.92 27.66
CA GLY A 239 -7.15 24.29 27.94
C GLY A 239 -6.46 25.02 29.08
N VAL A 240 -7.13 25.10 30.24
CA VAL A 240 -6.69 25.82 31.43
C VAL A 240 -6.15 24.83 32.47
N GLY A 241 -4.91 25.03 32.92
CA GLY A 241 -4.33 24.24 34.01
C GLY A 241 -3.86 22.83 33.61
N HIS A 242 -3.89 21.92 34.59
CA HIS A 242 -3.60 20.48 34.44
C HIS A 242 -4.85 19.62 34.74
N GLU A 243 -4.70 18.29 34.72
CA GLU A 243 -5.82 17.34 34.92
C GLU A 243 -6.64 17.60 36.20
N THR A 244 -5.99 18.04 37.28
CA THR A 244 -6.59 18.33 38.59
C THR A 244 -7.26 19.69 38.69
N ASP A 245 -6.91 20.62 37.81
CA ASP A 245 -7.23 22.05 37.95
C ASP A 245 -8.51 22.36 37.16
N VAL A 246 -9.67 21.91 37.63
CA VAL A 246 -10.94 22.09 36.93
C VAL A 246 -11.56 23.44 37.29
N THR A 247 -11.88 24.24 36.26
CA THR A 247 -12.49 25.57 36.38
C THR A 247 -13.93 25.59 35.85
N ILE A 248 -14.70 26.64 36.17
CA ILE A 248 -16.04 26.83 35.61
C ILE A 248 -16.00 26.96 34.08
N ALA A 249 -14.98 27.64 33.54
CA ALA A 249 -14.76 27.73 32.11
C ALA A 249 -14.68 26.34 31.42
N ASP A 250 -14.08 25.35 32.08
CA ASP A 250 -14.00 23.97 31.56
C ASP A 250 -15.36 23.28 31.46
N PHE A 251 -16.27 23.55 32.41
CA PHE A 251 -17.61 22.97 32.39
C PHE A 251 -18.47 23.58 31.28
N VAL A 252 -18.34 24.88 31.06
CA VAL A 252 -19.14 25.63 30.08
C VAL A 252 -18.61 25.51 28.67
N ALA A 253 -17.29 25.35 28.49
CA ALA A 253 -16.69 25.16 27.18
C ALA A 253 -17.31 23.95 26.44
N ASP A 254 -17.31 24.03 25.11
CA ASP A 254 -17.84 22.97 24.25
C ASP A 254 -17.02 21.70 24.40
N VAL A 255 -15.69 21.84 24.54
CA VAL A 255 -14.78 20.73 24.83
C VAL A 255 -13.75 21.14 25.88
N ARG A 256 -13.51 20.26 26.85
CA ARG A 256 -12.41 20.40 27.82
C ARG A 256 -11.17 19.65 27.33
N ALA A 257 -10.03 20.31 27.42
CA ALA A 257 -8.71 19.70 27.31
C ALA A 257 -7.95 19.84 28.64
N PRO A 258 -7.23 18.81 29.10
CA PRO A 258 -6.53 18.85 30.39
C PRO A 258 -5.33 19.79 30.42
N THR A 259 -4.78 20.18 29.26
CA THR A 259 -3.65 21.09 29.13
C THR A 259 -3.76 21.92 27.85
N PRO A 260 -3.07 23.08 27.75
CA PRO A 260 -2.95 23.83 26.50
C PRO A 260 -2.46 22.96 25.33
N SER A 261 -1.45 22.12 25.57
CA SER A 261 -0.92 21.18 24.58
C SER A 261 -2.00 20.21 24.09
N ALA A 262 -2.77 19.60 25.00
CA ALA A 262 -3.85 18.69 24.63
C ALA A 262 -4.96 19.39 23.84
N ALA A 263 -5.25 20.67 24.13
CA ALA A 263 -6.19 21.46 23.34
C ALA A 263 -5.73 21.59 21.89
N ALA A 264 -4.44 21.82 21.67
CA ALA A 264 -3.85 21.87 20.33
C ALA A 264 -3.94 20.52 19.61
N GLU A 265 -3.73 19.41 20.32
CA GLU A 265 -3.84 18.06 19.75
C GLU A 265 -5.23 17.73 19.24
N LEU A 266 -6.28 18.13 19.98
CA LEU A 266 -7.68 17.91 19.60
C LEU A 266 -8.08 18.61 18.29
N VAL A 267 -7.48 19.75 18.00
CA VAL A 267 -7.76 20.55 16.79
C VAL A 267 -6.85 20.18 15.63
N SER A 268 -5.64 19.70 15.92
CA SER A 268 -4.64 19.36 14.90
C SER A 268 -5.01 18.13 14.08
N ARG A 269 -4.72 18.15 12.78
CA ARG A 269 -4.69 16.93 11.98
C ARG A 269 -3.48 16.10 12.40
N ASN A 270 -3.65 14.78 12.52
CA ASN A 270 -2.52 13.89 12.76
C ASN A 270 -1.78 13.64 11.42
N GLN A 271 -0.84 14.52 11.05
CA GLN A 271 -0.10 14.40 9.79
C GLN A 271 0.61 13.05 9.65
N GLN A 272 1.08 12.47 10.75
CA GLN A 272 1.71 11.14 10.75
C GLN A 272 0.71 10.05 10.35
N GLU A 273 -0.49 10.06 10.92
CA GLU A 273 -1.55 9.11 10.58
C GLU A 273 -2.01 9.26 9.12
N MET A 274 -2.03 10.49 8.59
CA MET A 274 -2.34 10.73 7.19
C MET A 274 -1.23 10.23 6.25
N LEU A 275 0.04 10.44 6.62
CA LEU A 275 1.20 9.90 5.91
C LEU A 275 1.24 8.36 5.94
N GLU A 276 0.96 7.76 7.10
CA GLU A 276 0.84 6.31 7.25
C GLU A 276 -0.30 5.75 6.41
N SER A 277 -1.44 6.45 6.36
CA SER A 277 -2.57 6.08 5.51
C SER A 277 -2.19 6.15 4.03
N CYS A 278 -1.47 7.19 3.60
CA CYS A 278 -0.94 7.27 2.23
C CYS A 278 0.03 6.11 1.93
N ARG A 279 0.96 5.79 2.83
CA ARG A 279 1.88 4.65 2.67
C ARG A 279 1.16 3.32 2.58
N LYS A 280 0.12 3.11 3.41
CA LYS A 280 -0.71 1.90 3.34
C LYS A 280 -1.44 1.80 2.01
N LEU A 281 -1.96 2.90 1.49
CA LEU A 281 -2.61 2.94 0.17
C LEU A 281 -1.61 2.68 -0.96
N GLU A 282 -0.41 3.24 -0.89
CA GLU A 282 0.69 3.00 -1.83
C GLU A 282 1.08 1.51 -1.85
N GLN A 283 1.32 0.90 -0.68
CA GLN A 283 1.61 -0.53 -0.57
C GLN A 283 0.48 -1.40 -1.14
N ARG A 284 -0.78 -1.08 -0.82
CA ARG A 284 -1.93 -1.83 -1.38
C ARG A 284 -2.00 -1.72 -2.90
N LEU A 285 -1.68 -0.56 -3.45
CA LEU A 285 -1.64 -0.34 -4.89
C LEU A 285 -0.49 -1.15 -5.52
N GLU A 286 0.70 -1.15 -4.91
CA GLU A 286 1.85 -1.95 -5.35
C GLU A 286 1.51 -3.45 -5.39
N PHE A 287 0.98 -4.01 -4.30
CA PHE A 287 0.55 -5.41 -4.25
C PHE A 287 -0.53 -5.75 -5.29
N SER A 288 -1.50 -4.84 -5.48
CA SER A 288 -2.56 -5.03 -6.47
C SER A 288 -2.01 -5.02 -7.90
N MET A 289 -1.02 -4.17 -8.17
CA MET A 289 -0.35 -4.06 -9.46
C MET A 289 0.51 -5.29 -9.74
N ASP A 290 1.29 -5.75 -8.76
CA ASP A 290 2.10 -6.97 -8.86
C ASP A 290 1.24 -8.20 -9.10
N TYR A 291 0.13 -8.32 -8.37
CA TYR A 291 -0.84 -9.39 -8.59
C TYR A 291 -1.42 -9.33 -10.01
N TYR A 292 -1.84 -8.14 -10.46
CA TYR A 292 -2.35 -7.96 -11.82
C TYR A 292 -1.31 -8.36 -12.88
N LEU A 293 -0.07 -7.89 -12.75
CA LEU A 293 1.03 -8.23 -13.66
C LEU A 293 1.34 -9.73 -13.66
N SER A 294 1.32 -10.37 -12.49
CA SER A 294 1.50 -11.82 -12.34
C SER A 294 0.43 -12.60 -13.10
N VAL A 295 -0.85 -12.24 -12.93
CA VAL A 295 -1.96 -12.86 -13.65
C VAL A 295 -1.83 -12.66 -15.16
N GLN A 296 -1.48 -11.45 -15.61
CA GLN A 296 -1.27 -11.19 -17.04
C GLN A 296 -0.09 -11.98 -17.61
N ASN A 297 1.01 -12.12 -16.86
CA ASN A 297 2.16 -12.93 -17.26
C ASN A 297 1.81 -14.42 -17.35
N GLN A 298 1.01 -14.95 -16.42
CA GLN A 298 0.51 -16.32 -16.51
C GLN A 298 -0.40 -16.52 -17.73
N ASN A 299 -1.28 -15.56 -18.02
CA ASN A 299 -2.13 -15.61 -19.22
C ASN A 299 -1.30 -15.54 -20.50
N TYR A 300 -0.29 -14.67 -20.54
CA TYR A 300 0.67 -14.61 -21.64
C TYR A 300 1.41 -15.94 -21.79
N ALA A 301 1.91 -16.53 -20.71
CA ALA A 301 2.60 -17.82 -20.76
C ALA A 301 1.68 -18.94 -21.26
N LYS A 302 0.41 -18.98 -20.84
CA LYS A 302 -0.60 -19.93 -21.33
C LYS A 302 -0.88 -19.74 -22.82
N LEU A 303 -1.04 -18.50 -23.28
CA LEU A 303 -1.26 -18.18 -24.69
C LEU A 303 -0.03 -18.53 -25.54
N ASN A 304 1.16 -18.21 -25.06
CA ASN A 304 2.42 -18.51 -25.73
C ASN A 304 2.67 -20.03 -25.79
N HIS A 305 2.34 -20.77 -24.73
CA HIS A 305 2.42 -22.23 -24.74
C HIS A 305 1.42 -22.86 -25.72
N ARG A 306 0.17 -22.36 -25.78
CA ARG A 306 -0.81 -22.80 -26.80
C ARG A 306 -0.35 -22.50 -28.21
N LEU A 307 0.23 -21.31 -28.43
CA LEU A 307 0.81 -20.92 -29.72
C LEU A 307 1.94 -21.87 -30.13
N ASN A 308 2.84 -22.21 -29.21
CA ASN A 308 3.93 -23.15 -29.44
C ASN A 308 3.46 -24.59 -29.68
N LEU A 309 2.39 -25.05 -29.01
CA LEU A 309 1.78 -26.36 -29.29
C LEU A 309 1.05 -26.38 -30.65
N GLN A 310 0.55 -25.24 -31.10
CA GLN A 310 -0.03 -25.07 -32.43
C GLN A 310 1.00 -24.70 -33.50
N HIS A 311 2.31 -24.71 -33.16
CA HIS A 311 3.35 -24.28 -34.09
C HIS A 311 3.31 -25.15 -35.36
N PRO A 312 3.07 -24.55 -36.54
CA PRO A 312 2.85 -25.28 -37.78
C PRO A 312 4.00 -26.23 -38.11
N GLU A 313 5.24 -25.85 -37.81
CA GLU A 313 6.42 -26.70 -38.01
C GLU A 313 6.39 -28.00 -37.19
N LEU A 314 5.94 -27.96 -35.94
CA LEU A 314 5.79 -29.16 -35.09
C LEU A 314 4.64 -30.04 -35.59
N GLN A 315 3.56 -29.45 -36.08
CA GLN A 315 2.45 -30.20 -36.67
C GLN A 315 2.84 -30.82 -38.02
N ILE A 316 3.56 -30.07 -38.87
CA ILE A 316 4.09 -30.54 -40.15
C ILE A 316 5.12 -31.63 -39.91
N ALA A 317 6.05 -31.48 -38.95
CA ALA A 317 7.02 -32.51 -38.60
C ALA A 317 6.35 -33.82 -38.14
N ARG A 318 5.31 -33.73 -37.30
CA ARG A 318 4.51 -34.90 -36.89
C ARG A 318 3.78 -35.55 -38.08
N LYS A 319 3.20 -34.75 -38.97
CA LYS A 319 2.51 -35.25 -40.18
C LYS A 319 3.49 -35.87 -41.18
N LEU A 320 4.69 -35.30 -41.35
CA LEU A 320 5.76 -35.85 -42.18
C LEU A 320 6.31 -37.17 -41.63
N LEU A 321 6.51 -37.26 -40.31
CA LEU A 321 6.86 -38.53 -39.66
C LEU A 321 5.80 -39.61 -39.91
N LYS A 322 4.52 -39.26 -39.76
CA LYS A 322 3.41 -40.19 -40.04
C LYS A 322 3.32 -40.57 -41.52
N LEU A 323 3.58 -39.62 -42.42
CA LEU A 323 3.64 -39.87 -43.87
C LEU A 323 4.76 -40.86 -44.19
N ASN A 324 5.96 -40.66 -43.64
CA ASN A 324 7.11 -41.54 -43.83
C ASN A 324 6.85 -42.96 -43.30
N GLU A 325 6.20 -43.08 -42.14
CA GLU A 325 5.77 -44.38 -41.59
C GLU A 325 4.80 -45.09 -42.54
N LEU A 326 3.82 -44.37 -43.09
CA LEU A 326 2.85 -44.94 -44.03
C LEU A 326 3.48 -45.32 -45.37
N ILE A 327 4.41 -44.51 -45.89
CA ILE A 327 5.19 -44.82 -47.11
C ILE A 327 6.01 -46.09 -46.90
N SER A 328 6.70 -46.22 -45.77
CA SER A 328 7.47 -47.42 -45.43
C SER A 328 6.58 -48.66 -45.35
N LYS A 329 5.42 -48.54 -44.69
CA LYS A 329 4.43 -49.63 -44.59
C LYS A 329 3.87 -50.03 -45.96
N LEU A 330 3.60 -49.06 -46.83
CA LEU A 330 3.13 -49.32 -48.20
C LEU A 330 4.22 -50.00 -49.04
N GLY A 331 5.48 -49.58 -48.90
CA GLY A 331 6.62 -50.24 -49.53
C GLY A 331 6.76 -51.70 -49.10
N GLN A 332 6.63 -51.99 -47.80
CA GLN A 332 6.64 -53.36 -47.28
C GLN A 332 5.47 -54.21 -47.80
N LEU A 333 4.27 -53.63 -47.89
CA LEU A 333 3.11 -54.34 -48.45
C LEU A 333 3.28 -54.63 -49.95
N GLN A 334 3.87 -53.69 -50.71
CA GLN A 334 4.17 -53.88 -52.13
C GLN A 334 5.24 -54.95 -52.35
N THR A 335 6.34 -54.92 -51.60
CA THR A 335 7.38 -55.95 -51.73
C THR A 335 6.85 -57.33 -51.35
N ASN A 336 6.03 -57.43 -50.30
CA ASN A 336 5.36 -58.68 -49.92
C ASN A 336 4.38 -59.16 -50.99
N ALA A 337 3.61 -58.25 -51.61
CA ALA A 337 2.70 -58.60 -52.69
C ALA A 337 3.45 -59.09 -53.94
N ILE A 338 4.53 -58.41 -54.34
CA ILE A 338 5.39 -58.80 -55.46
C ILE A 338 6.06 -60.15 -55.17
N ALA A 339 6.61 -60.35 -53.97
CA ALA A 339 7.22 -61.62 -53.57
C ALA A 339 6.21 -62.77 -53.62
N LYS A 340 4.96 -62.53 -53.19
CA LYS A 340 3.87 -63.52 -53.27
C LYS A 340 3.50 -63.83 -54.72
N GLN A 341 3.43 -62.82 -55.59
CA GLN A 341 3.15 -62.98 -57.02
C GLN A 341 4.27 -63.75 -57.72
N VAL A 342 5.54 -63.41 -57.46
CA VAL A 342 6.72 -64.11 -57.98
C VAL A 342 6.74 -65.56 -57.52
N LYS A 343 6.43 -65.81 -56.24
CA LYS A 343 6.33 -67.18 -55.71
C LYS A 343 5.19 -67.97 -56.37
N GLN A 344 4.04 -67.35 -56.63
CA GLN A 344 2.95 -67.99 -57.37
C GLN A 344 3.33 -68.30 -58.83
N LEU A 345 4.01 -67.37 -59.51
CA LEU A 345 4.51 -67.58 -60.87
C LEU A 345 5.58 -68.67 -60.92
N ALA A 346 6.47 -68.75 -59.93
CA ALA A 346 7.45 -69.82 -59.79
C ALA A 346 6.77 -71.19 -59.61
N LEU A 347 5.75 -71.27 -58.74
CA LEU A 347 4.95 -72.49 -58.56
C LEU A 347 4.17 -72.88 -59.82
N GLN A 348 3.64 -71.92 -60.57
CA GLN A 348 2.99 -72.18 -61.87
C GLN A 348 4.01 -72.63 -62.93
N ALA A 349 5.21 -72.05 -62.94
CA ALA A 349 6.30 -72.47 -63.83
C ALA A 349 6.82 -73.88 -63.50
N GLU A 350 6.88 -74.25 -62.21
CA GLU A 350 7.17 -75.63 -61.78
C GLU A 350 6.05 -76.60 -62.18
N LYS A 351 4.78 -76.22 -62.03
CA LYS A 351 3.65 -77.02 -62.52
C LYS A 351 3.66 -77.20 -64.04
N LEU A 352 4.13 -76.20 -64.79
CA LEU A 352 4.30 -76.28 -66.25
C LEU A 352 5.49 -77.18 -66.63
N LYS A 353 6.58 -77.18 -65.85
CA LYS A 353 7.68 -78.14 -66.02
C LYS A 353 7.25 -79.57 -65.73
N SER A 354 6.35 -79.78 -64.76
CA SER A 354 5.81 -81.11 -64.45
C SER A 354 4.72 -81.60 -65.42
N HIS A 355 4.19 -80.73 -66.29
CA HIS A 355 3.23 -81.07 -67.34
C HIS A 355 3.83 -81.05 -68.77
N ASN A 356 5.16 -81.06 -68.91
CA ASN A 356 5.80 -81.21 -70.21
C ASN A 356 5.85 -82.71 -70.61
N PRO A 357 5.14 -83.19 -71.65
CA PRO A 357 4.98 -84.62 -71.96
C PRO A 357 6.21 -85.31 -72.57
N TYR A 358 7.36 -84.63 -72.70
CA TYR A 358 8.53 -85.15 -73.41
C TYR A 358 9.65 -85.74 -72.53
N THR A 359 9.48 -85.80 -71.21
CA THR A 359 10.49 -86.37 -70.29
C THR A 359 10.25 -87.84 -69.91
N ILE A 360 9.22 -88.52 -70.43
CA ILE A 360 8.88 -89.91 -70.05
C ILE A 360 9.28 -90.95 -71.12
N SER A 361 9.75 -90.55 -72.31
CA SER A 361 10.01 -91.47 -73.43
C SER A 361 11.47 -91.85 -73.70
N VAL A 362 12.45 -91.31 -72.96
CA VAL A 362 13.89 -91.52 -73.26
C VAL A 362 14.48 -92.72 -72.49
N ASP A 363 13.97 -93.04 -71.31
CA ASP A 363 14.51 -94.13 -70.46
C ASP A 363 14.06 -95.55 -70.84
N ARG A 364 12.99 -95.70 -71.64
CA ARG A 364 12.53 -97.03 -72.12
C ARG A 364 13.25 -97.50 -73.40
N LEU A 365 13.76 -96.58 -74.22
CA LEU A 365 14.46 -96.93 -75.47
C LEU A 365 15.91 -97.41 -75.24
N ALA A 366 16.55 -97.01 -74.13
CA ALA A 366 17.90 -97.45 -73.77
C ALA A 366 17.98 -98.92 -73.30
N LYS A 367 16.85 -99.55 -72.93
CA LYS A 367 16.80 -100.96 -72.50
C LYS A 367 16.59 -101.96 -73.65
N VAL A 368 16.15 -101.49 -74.82
CA VAL A 368 15.87 -102.35 -75.99
C VAL A 368 17.07 -102.45 -76.93
N THR A 369 17.92 -101.41 -76.98
CA THR A 369 19.14 -101.40 -77.83
C THR A 369 20.29 -102.25 -77.30
N LYS A 370 20.34 -102.53 -75.98
CA LYS A 370 21.33 -103.47 -75.39
C LYS A 370 21.08 -104.96 -75.68
N ARG A 371 19.98 -105.32 -76.35
CA ARG A 371 19.59 -106.72 -76.62
C ARG A 371 19.83 -107.17 -78.06
N LEU A 372 20.30 -106.27 -78.95
CA LEU A 372 20.44 -106.51 -80.39
C LEU A 372 21.89 -106.57 -80.92
N GLU A 373 22.91 -106.54 -80.06
CA GLU A 373 24.34 -106.66 -80.45
C GLU A 373 24.96 -108.06 -80.20
N PHE A 374 24.14 -109.11 -80.06
CA PHE A 374 24.65 -110.46 -79.77
C PHE A 374 24.75 -111.42 -80.97
N LEU A 375 24.64 -110.97 -82.23
CA LEU A 375 24.81 -111.86 -83.39
C LEU A 375 25.79 -111.31 -84.42
N ASN A 376 27.02 -111.71 -84.15
CA ASN A 376 28.30 -111.69 -84.85
C ASN A 376 28.26 -112.39 -86.25
N PRO A 377 29.40 -112.62 -86.95
CA PRO A 377 29.94 -111.96 -88.14
C PRO A 377 29.95 -112.89 -89.40
N ILE A 378 30.69 -112.54 -90.49
CA ILE A 378 31.64 -113.43 -91.23
C ILE A 378 32.18 -112.81 -92.56
N LEU A 379 33.50 -112.56 -92.54
CA LEU A 379 34.61 -112.87 -93.49
C LEU A 379 34.57 -112.59 -95.02
N LYS A 380 35.39 -111.61 -95.43
CA LYS A 380 36.67 -111.65 -96.23
C LYS A 380 36.89 -112.50 -97.53
N PHE A 381 37.35 -111.76 -98.57
CA PHE A 381 38.30 -112.04 -99.71
C PHE A 381 37.90 -113.10 -100.79
N ARG A 382 38.17 -113.00 -102.11
CA ARG A 382 39.07 -112.23 -103.01
C ARG A 382 38.50 -112.28 -104.49
N PRO A 383 39.17 -111.81 -105.58
CA PRO A 383 38.66 -110.82 -106.54
C PRO A 383 38.31 -111.34 -107.96
N ILE A 384 37.62 -110.54 -108.81
CA ILE A 384 37.73 -110.49 -110.29
C ILE A 384 37.14 -109.14 -110.78
N GLU A 385 37.95 -108.35 -111.50
CA GLU A 385 37.80 -106.90 -111.75
C GLU A 385 36.82 -106.46 -112.84
N THR A 386 36.12 -107.35 -113.53
CA THR A 386 35.22 -106.96 -114.64
C THR A 386 33.75 -106.79 -114.24
N SER A 387 33.38 -107.13 -113.00
CA SER A 387 32.00 -106.94 -112.46
C SER A 387 31.81 -105.61 -111.72
N ILE A 388 32.90 -104.92 -111.35
CA ILE A 388 32.87 -103.72 -110.50
C ILE A 388 32.31 -102.51 -111.26
N THR A 389 32.64 -102.35 -112.54
CA THR A 389 32.19 -101.21 -113.37
C THR A 389 30.68 -101.27 -113.68
N THR A 390 30.14 -102.46 -113.93
CA THR A 390 28.70 -102.65 -114.21
C THR A 390 27.85 -102.58 -112.94
N ALA A 391 28.39 -103.00 -111.79
CA ALA A 391 27.71 -102.88 -110.49
C ALA A 391 27.72 -101.44 -109.95
N MET A 392 28.82 -100.70 -110.13
CA MET A 392 28.91 -99.30 -109.71
C MET A 392 27.90 -98.43 -110.45
N SER A 393 27.73 -98.59 -111.77
CA SER A 393 26.75 -97.79 -112.53
C SER A 393 25.28 -98.04 -112.11
N LYS A 394 24.91 -99.27 -111.73
CA LYS A 394 23.60 -99.58 -111.14
C LYS A 394 23.43 -99.00 -109.73
N LEU A 395 24.48 -99.04 -108.90
CA LEU A 395 24.47 -98.52 -107.54
C LEU A 395 24.31 -96.99 -107.54
N THR A 396 25.02 -96.28 -108.42
CA THR A 396 24.94 -94.81 -108.54
C THR A 396 23.54 -94.36 -108.95
N ARG A 397 22.86 -95.12 -109.82
CA ARG A 397 21.46 -94.84 -110.21
C ARG A 397 20.48 -95.06 -109.05
N LEU A 398 20.59 -96.17 -108.34
CA LEU A 398 19.73 -96.48 -107.19
C LEU A 398 19.94 -95.50 -106.01
N MET A 399 21.18 -95.06 -105.77
CA MET A 399 21.47 -94.04 -104.76
C MET A 399 20.86 -92.68 -105.13
N ASN A 400 20.96 -92.26 -106.39
CA ASN A 400 20.36 -90.99 -106.83
C ASN A 400 18.83 -90.99 -106.74
N ASP A 401 18.17 -92.12 -107.01
CA ASP A 401 16.71 -92.23 -106.84
C ASP A 401 16.30 -92.19 -105.36
N LYS A 402 17.10 -92.80 -104.47
CA LYS A 402 16.87 -92.75 -103.01
C LYS A 402 17.08 -91.34 -102.44
N ILE A 403 18.10 -90.62 -102.93
CA ILE A 403 18.41 -89.24 -102.53
C ILE A 403 17.27 -88.31 -102.95
N LYS A 404 16.76 -88.42 -104.18
CA LYS A 404 15.59 -87.64 -104.64
C LYS A 404 14.33 -87.91 -103.79
N SER A 405 14.06 -89.16 -103.45
CA SER A 405 12.93 -89.52 -102.58
C SER A 405 13.06 -88.95 -101.17
N ASN A 406 14.27 -88.91 -100.60
CA ASN A 406 14.50 -88.36 -99.27
C ASN A 406 14.46 -86.82 -99.26
N GLN A 407 14.95 -86.17 -100.32
CA GLN A 407 14.83 -84.72 -100.50
C GLN A 407 13.37 -84.28 -100.61
N PHE A 408 12.52 -85.05 -101.29
CA PHE A 408 11.09 -84.76 -101.38
C PHE A 408 10.39 -84.87 -100.01
N ARG A 409 10.76 -85.88 -99.18
CA ARG A 409 10.25 -86.05 -97.82
C ARG A 409 10.66 -84.92 -96.88
N LEU A 410 11.91 -84.43 -96.97
CA LEU A 410 12.36 -83.26 -96.21
C LEU A 410 11.57 -82.00 -96.58
N SER A 411 11.29 -81.77 -97.87
CA SER A 411 10.54 -80.58 -98.31
C SER A 411 9.09 -80.55 -97.79
N ASN A 412 8.48 -81.72 -97.57
CA ASN A 412 7.13 -81.84 -97.00
C ASN A 412 7.11 -81.67 -95.47
N ILE A 413 8.19 -82.05 -94.78
CA ILE A 413 8.34 -81.82 -93.33
C ILE A 413 8.60 -80.33 -93.06
N ASP A 414 9.44 -79.67 -93.87
CA ASP A 414 9.66 -78.22 -93.76
C ASP A 414 8.36 -77.44 -93.98
N LYS A 415 7.56 -77.77 -95.01
CA LYS A 415 6.27 -77.11 -95.26
C LYS A 415 5.22 -77.33 -94.16
N ALA A 416 5.35 -78.39 -93.36
CA ALA A 416 4.45 -78.67 -92.22
C ALA A 416 4.84 -77.92 -90.92
N LEU A 417 6.07 -77.42 -90.81
CA LEU A 417 6.60 -76.75 -89.61
C LEU A 417 6.42 -75.22 -89.61
N TYR A 418 6.25 -74.58 -90.77
CA TYR A 418 6.08 -73.12 -90.87
C TYR A 418 4.75 -72.54 -90.33
N PRO A 419 3.57 -73.21 -90.38
CA PRO A 419 2.32 -72.59 -89.93
C PRO A 419 2.12 -72.53 -88.40
N THR A 420 2.78 -73.40 -87.63
CA THR A 420 2.53 -73.58 -86.19
C THR A 420 3.33 -72.65 -85.28
N GLN A 421 4.55 -72.21 -85.68
CA GLN A 421 5.34 -71.27 -84.89
C GLN A 421 4.72 -69.87 -84.85
N ASN A 422 4.18 -69.37 -85.97
CA ASN A 422 3.57 -68.04 -86.02
C ASN A 422 2.25 -67.95 -85.25
N GLN A 423 1.48 -69.05 -85.16
CA GLN A 423 0.28 -69.10 -84.32
C GLN A 423 0.62 -69.09 -82.83
N ILE A 424 1.67 -69.83 -82.41
CA ILE A 424 2.13 -69.83 -81.01
C ILE A 424 2.73 -68.48 -80.63
N ILE A 425 3.53 -67.87 -81.51
CA ILE A 425 4.12 -66.54 -81.30
C ILE A 425 3.02 -65.48 -81.22
N SER A 426 2.04 -65.50 -82.12
CA SER A 426 0.91 -64.55 -82.09
C SER A 426 0.05 -64.73 -80.85
N TYR A 427 -0.20 -65.98 -80.41
CA TYR A 427 -0.94 -66.25 -79.19
C TYR A 427 -0.17 -65.81 -77.93
N LYS A 428 1.15 -66.04 -77.88
CA LYS A 428 2.02 -65.58 -76.79
C LYS A 428 2.17 -64.06 -76.77
N GLN A 429 2.22 -63.40 -77.92
CA GLN A 429 2.19 -61.94 -78.05
C GLN A 429 0.83 -61.36 -77.64
N GLY A 430 -0.27 -62.06 -77.92
CA GLY A 430 -1.62 -61.73 -77.43
C GLY A 430 -1.75 -61.84 -75.91
N GLN A 431 -1.18 -62.89 -75.30
CA GLN A 431 -1.12 -63.04 -73.84
C GLN A 431 -0.22 -61.97 -73.19
N LEU A 432 0.93 -61.68 -73.80
CA LEU A 432 1.85 -60.65 -73.32
C LEU A 432 1.24 -59.25 -73.43
N SER A 433 0.57 -58.93 -74.53
CA SER A 433 -0.16 -57.66 -74.71
C SER A 433 -1.31 -57.53 -73.73
N ASN A 434 -2.06 -58.59 -73.44
CA ASN A 434 -3.08 -58.60 -72.37
C ASN A 434 -2.48 -58.40 -70.97
N ILE A 435 -1.32 -58.99 -70.68
CA ILE A 435 -0.61 -58.78 -69.41
C ILE A 435 -0.11 -57.34 -69.31
N ILE A 436 0.47 -56.80 -70.39
CA ILE A 436 0.90 -55.39 -70.48
C ILE A 436 -0.31 -54.46 -70.35
N GLN A 437 -1.45 -54.78 -70.96
CA GLN A 437 -2.69 -54.00 -70.81
C GLN A 437 -3.24 -54.07 -69.39
N LYS A 438 -3.21 -55.24 -68.75
CA LYS A 438 -3.59 -55.38 -67.33
C LYS A 438 -2.64 -54.61 -66.42
N PHE A 439 -1.33 -54.61 -66.70
CA PHE A 439 -0.32 -53.85 -65.96
C PHE A 439 -0.49 -52.33 -66.13
N ASN A 440 -0.79 -51.87 -67.35
CA ASN A 440 -1.10 -50.48 -67.65
C ASN A 440 -2.46 -50.04 -67.07
N ASN A 441 -3.42 -50.97 -66.96
CA ASN A 441 -4.70 -50.75 -66.29
C ASN A 441 -4.61 -50.85 -64.76
N VAL A 442 -3.48 -51.27 -64.17
CA VAL A 442 -3.13 -50.95 -62.77
C VAL A 442 -2.73 -49.47 -62.70
N ASN A 443 -3.66 -48.61 -63.10
CA ASN A 443 -3.63 -47.16 -62.97
C ASN A 443 -3.93 -46.74 -61.52
N LEU A 444 -3.17 -47.29 -60.57
CA LEU A 444 -3.14 -46.78 -59.20
C LEU A 444 -2.26 -45.52 -59.08
N VAL A 445 -1.62 -45.08 -60.18
CA VAL A 445 -0.60 -44.03 -60.16
C VAL A 445 -1.14 -42.71 -60.74
N GLN A 446 -1.85 -42.73 -61.86
CA GLN A 446 -2.41 -41.51 -62.51
C GLN A 446 -3.47 -40.74 -61.68
N PRO A 447 -4.52 -41.38 -61.13
CA PRO A 447 -5.47 -40.67 -60.27
C PRO A 447 -4.81 -40.18 -58.97
N ASN A 448 -3.69 -40.76 -58.55
CA ASN A 448 -2.93 -40.29 -57.39
C ASN A 448 -2.03 -39.10 -57.71
N TYR A 449 -1.45 -38.97 -58.91
CA TYR A 449 -0.68 -37.78 -59.32
C TYR A 449 -1.55 -36.54 -59.52
N SER A 450 -2.74 -36.69 -60.11
CA SER A 450 -3.70 -35.59 -60.26
C SER A 450 -4.29 -35.16 -58.92
N LYS A 451 -4.57 -36.12 -58.02
CA LYS A 451 -4.98 -35.84 -56.63
C LYS A 451 -3.85 -35.24 -55.81
N LEU A 452 -2.59 -35.67 -56.00
CA LEU A 452 -1.39 -35.05 -55.43
C LEU A 452 -1.20 -33.63 -55.95
N GLY A 453 -1.39 -33.37 -57.24
CA GLY A 453 -1.31 -32.03 -57.83
C GLY A 453 -2.36 -31.07 -57.25
N LEU A 454 -3.62 -31.51 -57.15
CA LEU A 454 -4.69 -30.75 -56.48
C LEU A 454 -4.45 -30.57 -54.98
N LEU A 455 -3.90 -31.58 -54.29
CA LEU A 455 -3.51 -31.48 -52.88
C LEU A 455 -2.34 -30.50 -52.71
N ASN A 456 -1.34 -30.52 -53.59
CA ASN A 456 -0.18 -29.61 -53.56
C ASN A 456 -0.60 -28.18 -53.89
N GLN A 457 -1.50 -27.99 -54.85
CA GLN A 457 -2.06 -26.68 -55.20
C GLN A 457 -2.92 -26.11 -54.07
N LYS A 458 -3.71 -26.96 -53.37
CA LYS A 458 -4.36 -26.59 -52.11
C LYS A 458 -3.35 -26.34 -50.98
N LEU A 459 -2.25 -27.08 -50.93
CA LEU A 459 -1.18 -26.89 -49.94
C LEU A 459 -0.42 -25.57 -50.15
N TYR A 460 -0.31 -25.10 -51.39
CA TYR A 460 0.26 -23.80 -51.74
C TYR A 460 -0.73 -22.64 -51.54
N GLN A 461 -2.00 -22.79 -51.90
CA GLN A 461 -3.04 -21.77 -51.68
C GLN A 461 -3.44 -21.62 -50.21
N PHE A 462 -3.43 -22.70 -49.44
CA PHE A 462 -3.62 -22.71 -47.98
C PHE A 462 -2.29 -22.87 -47.24
N SER A 463 -1.17 -22.57 -47.92
CA SER A 463 0.16 -22.60 -47.33
C SER A 463 0.15 -21.68 -46.12
N PRO A 464 0.35 -22.22 -44.91
CA PRO A 464 0.32 -21.40 -43.71
C PRO A 464 1.49 -20.41 -43.72
N GLN A 465 2.46 -20.51 -44.63
CA GLN A 465 3.60 -19.58 -44.73
C GLN A 465 3.16 -18.11 -44.82
N ALA A 466 2.22 -17.78 -45.72
CA ALA A 466 1.72 -16.40 -45.87
C ALA A 466 0.92 -15.95 -44.64
N SER A 467 0.16 -16.86 -44.04
CA SER A 467 -0.61 -16.59 -42.83
C SER A 467 0.29 -16.45 -41.60
N ILE A 468 1.31 -17.29 -41.43
CA ILE A 468 2.33 -17.22 -40.38
C ILE A 468 3.10 -15.92 -40.51
N GLN A 469 3.49 -15.54 -41.73
CA GLN A 469 4.21 -14.29 -41.97
C GLN A 469 3.35 -13.07 -41.64
N SER A 470 2.05 -13.11 -41.97
CA SER A 470 1.07 -12.10 -41.53
C SER A 470 0.90 -12.05 -40.01
N HIS A 471 0.76 -13.21 -39.35
CA HIS A 471 0.61 -13.26 -37.88
C HIS A 471 1.90 -12.86 -37.16
N TYR A 472 3.07 -13.17 -37.71
CA TYR A 472 4.37 -12.75 -37.18
C TYR A 472 4.54 -11.23 -37.27
N GLN A 473 4.12 -10.63 -38.40
CA GLN A 473 4.08 -9.17 -38.54
C GLN A 473 3.09 -8.52 -37.56
N GLN A 474 1.92 -9.12 -37.35
CA GLN A 474 0.96 -8.65 -36.34
C GLN A 474 1.52 -8.76 -34.92
N LEU A 475 2.23 -9.84 -34.58
CA LEU A 475 2.88 -10.04 -33.29
C LEU A 475 3.97 -8.99 -33.03
N LEU A 476 4.81 -8.72 -34.04
CA LEU A 476 5.81 -7.66 -33.97
C LEU A 476 5.17 -6.28 -33.81
N ALA A 477 4.11 -5.98 -34.57
CA ALA A 477 3.38 -4.71 -34.45
C ALA A 477 2.75 -4.54 -33.06
N LEU A 478 2.12 -5.60 -32.52
CA LEU A 478 1.52 -5.57 -31.18
C LEU A 478 2.58 -5.46 -30.07
N SER A 479 3.71 -6.15 -30.20
CA SER A 479 4.82 -6.07 -29.26
C SER A 479 5.44 -4.66 -29.24
N ASN A 480 5.67 -4.07 -30.41
CA ASN A 480 6.17 -2.70 -30.53
C ASN A 480 5.17 -1.71 -29.94
N ARG A 481 3.87 -1.86 -30.23
CA ARG A 481 2.82 -0.99 -29.70
C ARG A 481 2.69 -1.09 -28.18
N LYS A 482 2.82 -2.30 -27.62
CA LYS A 482 2.86 -2.54 -26.16
C LYS A 482 4.06 -1.81 -25.54
N ASN A 483 5.27 -2.01 -26.08
CA ASN A 483 6.48 -1.40 -25.56
C ASN A 483 6.43 0.14 -25.65
N GLN A 484 5.86 0.67 -26.73
CA GLN A 484 5.65 2.10 -26.90
C GLN A 484 4.63 2.64 -25.88
N SER A 485 3.53 1.92 -25.64
CA SER A 485 2.51 2.32 -24.65
C SER A 485 3.06 2.31 -23.23
N ILE A 486 3.89 1.31 -22.88
CA ILE A 486 4.59 1.26 -21.59
C ILE A 486 5.55 2.44 -21.46
N LYS A 487 6.37 2.73 -22.48
CA LYS A 487 7.28 3.88 -22.47
C LYS A 487 6.53 5.20 -22.28
N VAL A 488 5.45 5.41 -23.05
CA VAL A 488 4.63 6.63 -22.94
C VAL A 488 4.02 6.73 -21.55
N ARG A 489 3.51 5.64 -20.97
CA ARG A 489 2.92 5.66 -19.63
C ARG A 489 3.95 6.01 -18.55
N ILE A 490 5.15 5.42 -18.61
CA ILE A 490 6.25 5.73 -17.69
C ILE A 490 6.66 7.21 -17.81
N GLU A 491 6.82 7.73 -19.02
CA GLU A 491 7.19 9.13 -19.22
C GLU A 491 6.10 10.10 -18.75
N THR A 492 4.83 9.76 -18.97
CA THR A 492 3.69 10.57 -18.50
C THR A 492 3.67 10.61 -16.97
N SER A 493 3.82 9.47 -16.29
CA SER A 493 3.84 9.42 -14.82
C SER A 493 5.06 10.14 -14.22
N LYS A 494 6.23 10.11 -14.88
CA LYS A 494 7.39 10.92 -14.47
C LYS A 494 7.11 12.42 -14.59
N LEU A 495 6.43 12.85 -15.66
CA LEU A 495 6.06 14.25 -15.85
C LEU A 495 5.05 14.71 -14.79
N GLU A 496 4.03 13.91 -14.50
CA GLU A 496 3.05 14.17 -13.43
C GLU A 496 3.73 14.28 -12.06
N MET A 497 4.65 13.36 -11.75
CA MET A 497 5.43 13.41 -10.51
C MET A 497 6.29 14.68 -10.43
N ARG A 498 6.99 15.03 -11.51
CA ARG A 498 7.80 16.27 -11.56
C ARG A 498 6.94 17.52 -11.42
N ALA A 499 5.73 17.53 -11.99
CA ALA A 499 4.79 18.64 -11.83
C ALA A 499 4.33 18.79 -10.37
N CYS A 500 3.99 17.70 -9.69
CA CYS A 500 3.66 17.71 -8.26
C CYS A 500 4.82 18.20 -7.39
N VAL A 501 6.04 17.72 -7.65
CA VAL A 501 7.26 18.18 -6.96
C VAL A 501 7.51 19.67 -7.25
N GLY A 502 7.32 20.11 -8.50
CA GLY A 502 7.42 21.52 -8.89
C GLY A 502 6.39 22.42 -8.21
N GLN A 503 5.16 21.95 -8.00
CA GLN A 503 4.13 22.67 -7.25
C GLN A 503 4.49 22.77 -5.76
N LEU A 504 5.02 21.70 -5.17
CA LEU A 504 5.53 21.69 -3.79
C LEU A 504 6.72 22.66 -3.63
N ASP A 505 7.63 22.68 -4.60
CA ASP A 505 8.77 23.59 -4.63
C ASP A 505 8.37 25.05 -4.85
N ALA A 506 7.33 25.30 -5.68
CA ALA A 506 6.81 26.64 -5.93
C ALA A 506 6.20 27.27 -4.67
N LEU A 507 5.68 26.44 -3.76
CA LEU A 507 5.15 26.82 -2.46
C LEU A 507 6.23 26.93 -1.36
N SER A 508 7.50 26.63 -1.67
CA SER A 508 8.61 26.76 -0.73
C SER A 508 9.01 28.24 -0.53
N PRO A 509 9.02 28.75 0.72
CA PRO A 509 9.45 30.13 1.03
C PRO A 509 10.90 30.43 0.62
N LEU A 510 11.75 29.42 0.54
CA LEU A 510 13.17 29.53 0.24
C LEU A 510 13.41 29.82 -1.25
N LYS A 511 12.73 29.09 -2.15
CA LYS A 511 12.76 29.33 -3.61
C LYS A 511 12.02 30.59 -4.06
N SER A 512 11.17 31.16 -3.21
CA SER A 512 10.59 32.48 -3.46
C SER A 512 11.63 33.59 -3.30
N LEU A 513 12.56 33.45 -2.34
CA LEU A 513 13.68 34.38 -2.16
C LEU A 513 14.72 34.26 -3.29
N GLU A 514 15.00 33.04 -3.78
CA GLU A 514 15.92 32.81 -4.92
C GLU A 514 15.43 33.39 -6.25
N ARG A 515 14.11 33.59 -6.41
CA ARG A 515 13.51 34.20 -7.61
C ARG A 515 13.62 35.74 -7.65
N GLY A 516 14.39 36.34 -6.75
CA GLY A 516 14.62 37.78 -6.69
C GLY A 516 13.58 38.56 -5.88
N PHE A 517 12.64 37.87 -5.23
CA PHE A 517 11.72 38.52 -4.30
C PHE A 517 12.40 38.71 -2.95
N ALA A 518 12.32 39.93 -2.42
CA ALA A 518 12.82 40.23 -1.09
C ALA A 518 11.64 40.35 -0.11
N VAL A 519 11.85 39.93 1.13
CA VAL A 519 10.84 40.08 2.20
C VAL A 519 11.27 41.25 3.08
N ALA A 520 10.50 42.34 3.05
CA ALA A 520 10.69 43.48 3.95
C ALA A 520 10.12 43.16 5.34
N LEU A 521 10.94 43.39 6.36
CA LEU A 521 10.63 43.16 7.77
C LEU A 521 10.74 44.49 8.53
N THR A 522 9.91 44.68 9.55
CA THR A 522 10.05 45.80 10.49
C THR A 522 11.27 45.59 11.40
N ASN A 523 11.64 46.61 12.18
CA ASN A 523 12.65 46.51 13.23
C ASN A 523 12.39 45.36 14.25
N LYS A 524 11.12 44.92 14.39
CA LYS A 524 10.69 43.80 15.23
C LYS A 524 10.69 42.44 14.50
N GLN A 525 11.26 42.35 13.30
CA GLN A 525 11.25 41.16 12.43
C GLN A 525 9.85 40.70 11.95
N GLU A 526 8.87 41.60 11.91
CA GLU A 526 7.53 41.28 11.37
C GLU A 526 7.45 41.62 9.89
N ARG A 527 6.77 40.79 9.07
CA ARG A 527 6.64 41.06 7.62
C ARG A 527 5.78 42.29 7.37
N ILE A 528 6.32 43.23 6.61
CA ILE A 528 5.60 44.41 6.13
C ILE A 528 4.71 43.98 4.96
N LYS A 529 3.40 44.19 5.10
CA LYS A 529 2.35 43.84 4.14
C LYS A 529 1.57 45.06 3.64
N SER A 530 1.62 46.17 4.37
CA SER A 530 0.89 47.42 4.08
C SER A 530 1.72 48.64 4.46
N LYS A 531 1.53 49.75 3.73
CA LYS A 531 2.18 51.04 4.02
C LYS A 531 1.88 51.58 5.42
N GLN A 532 0.74 51.21 6.01
CA GLN A 532 0.33 51.64 7.37
C GLN A 532 1.21 51.07 8.49
N GLN A 533 2.02 50.05 8.18
CA GLN A 533 2.86 49.37 9.16
C GLN A 533 4.25 50.00 9.30
N VAL A 534 4.53 51.05 8.52
CA VAL A 534 5.83 51.69 8.46
C VAL A 534 5.62 53.19 8.39
N LEU A 535 6.33 53.94 9.24
CA LEU A 535 6.32 55.40 9.24
C LEU A 535 7.61 55.95 8.66
N GLN A 536 7.57 57.22 8.25
CA GLN A 536 8.79 57.94 7.87
C GLN A 536 9.77 57.97 9.03
N GLY A 537 11.03 57.59 8.77
CA GLY A 537 12.09 57.48 9.75
C GLY A 537 12.34 56.05 10.27
N ASP A 538 11.42 55.11 10.06
CA ASP A 538 11.55 53.73 10.55
C ASP A 538 12.70 52.98 9.87
N ILE A 539 13.34 52.10 10.65
CA ILE A 539 14.34 51.16 10.14
C ILE A 539 13.63 49.86 9.74
N ILE A 540 13.82 49.47 8.48
CA ILE A 540 13.31 48.23 7.91
C ILE A 540 14.47 47.31 7.52
N GLN A 541 14.23 46.00 7.58
CA GLN A 541 15.20 44.99 7.19
C GLN A 541 14.64 44.14 6.05
N THR A 542 15.28 44.23 4.90
CA THR A 542 14.91 43.49 3.70
C THR A 542 15.75 42.23 3.61
N ARG A 543 15.10 41.05 3.65
CA ARG A 543 15.77 39.76 3.48
C ARG A 543 15.76 39.34 2.02
N VAL A 544 16.94 39.08 1.49
CA VAL A 544 17.20 38.57 0.13
C VAL A 544 17.77 37.15 0.22
N SER A 545 17.97 36.47 -0.92
CA SER A 545 18.42 35.08 -0.97
C SER A 545 19.75 34.82 -0.26
N ASP A 546 20.65 35.80 -0.28
CA ASP A 546 22.04 35.70 0.17
C ASP A 546 22.35 36.58 1.41
N GLY A 547 21.37 37.32 1.93
CA GLY A 547 21.66 38.27 2.99
C GLY A 547 20.48 39.08 3.53
N LYS A 548 20.82 40.09 4.33
CA LYS A 548 19.89 41.04 4.93
C LYS A 548 20.40 42.44 4.68
N ILE A 549 19.53 43.30 4.15
CA ILE A 549 19.81 44.71 3.89
C ILE A 549 19.02 45.53 4.91
N THR A 550 19.67 46.46 5.58
CA THR A 550 19.01 47.39 6.50
C THR A 550 18.82 48.72 5.80
N SER A 551 17.62 49.29 5.87
CA SER A 551 17.25 50.53 5.19
C SER A 551 16.41 51.41 6.10
N GLN A 552 16.48 52.73 5.90
CA GLN A 552 15.62 53.69 6.59
C GLN A 552 14.55 54.22 5.64
N VAL A 553 13.32 54.34 6.13
CA VAL A 553 12.19 54.82 5.33
C VAL A 553 12.25 56.34 5.25
N LEU A 554 12.60 56.88 4.08
CA LEU A 554 12.70 58.33 3.88
C LEU A 554 11.36 59.00 3.67
N ARG A 555 10.39 58.30 3.07
CA ARG A 555 9.05 58.80 2.77
C ARG A 555 8.12 57.61 2.46
N VAL A 556 6.84 57.74 2.78
CA VAL A 556 5.79 56.77 2.44
C VAL A 556 4.74 57.51 1.62
N ASP A 557 4.61 57.15 0.34
CA ASP A 557 3.67 57.76 -0.59
C ASP A 557 2.53 56.81 -0.95
N ASP A 558 1.44 57.38 -1.46
CA ASP A 558 0.30 56.66 -2.00
C ASP A 558 0.62 56.22 -3.43
N LEU A 559 0.17 55.01 -3.82
CA LEU A 559 0.41 54.40 -5.13
C LEU A 559 -0.27 55.18 -6.27
#